data_AF-A0A962EJ96-F1
#
_entry.id   AF-A0A962EJ96-F1
#
_cell.length_a   1.000
_cell.length_b   1.000
_cell.length_c   1.000
_cell.angle_alpha   90.00
_cell.angle_beta   90.00
_cell.angle_gamma   90.00
#
_symmetry.space_group_name_H-M   'P 1'
#
loop_
_entity.id
_entity.type
_entity.pdbx_description
1 polymer ?
#
loop_
_entity_poly.entity_id
_entity_poly.type
_entity_poly.pdbx_seq_one_letter_code
_entity_poly.pdbx_strand_id
1 'polypeptide(L)'
;MMNDIDSELVIVAGMHRSGTSLICRILGMQGYELGNNLLEGIENINDDGFWEDQEVMSINERLFELLSTSWFDIGCLFNDGKPALSVDAEYNTLLSVAEDWYREQHLGASRVAIKDPRFCRLLPFWGDVFKRLNLVPKILIAIRHPAEVVASIMRRDGFDECYCYLLWLYYMFDLLNFSSAYDRVVIDYDSLILSSEQTAETMLNHFGLAEDILQEEFLEAVGRVVDSRKKHNCAQVLPENEVVELSVRFYDLLMQSKTPTLTDELFCYEFSKLKERFFSLQNLLATGIGLALKGTQKNFVLCNQALSDLGESHQKALETIQQKDALLKDLGVKAERLEQAELAVLDRERKIEQNIDYITRCEQRISEQDKLLSELGLKAERLEQAELAVSDREEKLAENLAYIEKCQARIEELDSILLKRQQDLEHNSKYIEQCTGYIAELEQALEDRQKDIRQNTDYIALCEARIHELDEMIAEKQTDLDNAAEYIDKCHNRINELDEVESDLLSRIKVNNQRLQSVLKDHHEYVKKIRQENEFLSRDLNNLRSLRMVRLAEKLFNRNEA
;
A
#
# COMPACT_ATOMS: atom_id res chain seq x y z
N MET A 1 -15.50 82.55 17.93
CA MET A 1 -15.26 83.59 16.91
C MET A 1 -14.56 82.89 15.76
N MET A 2 -15.34 82.35 14.82
CA MET A 2 -14.81 81.94 13.52
C MET A 2 -14.54 83.24 12.77
N ASN A 3 -13.33 83.40 12.24
CA ASN A 3 -13.01 84.51 11.34
C ASN A 3 -13.86 84.29 10.08
N ASP A 4 -14.95 85.03 9.93
CA ASP A 4 -15.61 85.22 8.63
C ASP A 4 -14.59 85.96 7.76
N ILE A 5 -13.80 85.20 7.00
CA ILE A 5 -13.14 85.73 5.83
C ILE A 5 -14.30 86.00 4.87
N ASP A 6 -14.58 87.28 4.57
CA ASP A 6 -15.53 87.67 3.51
C ASP A 6 -15.12 86.90 2.24
N SER A 7 -15.87 85.84 1.95
CA SER A 7 -15.57 84.93 0.86
C SER A 7 -16.14 85.53 -0.41
N GLU A 8 -15.27 85.84 -1.37
CA GLU A 8 -15.69 86.40 -2.63
C GLU A 8 -16.34 85.31 -3.49
N LEU A 9 -17.62 85.49 -3.82
CA LEU A 9 -18.38 84.56 -4.63
C LEU A 9 -18.63 85.12 -6.03
N VAL A 10 -18.19 84.40 -7.06
CA VAL A 10 -18.47 84.69 -8.48
C VAL A 10 -19.39 83.61 -9.06
N ILE A 11 -20.50 84.04 -9.67
CA ILE A 11 -21.40 83.16 -10.40
C ILE A 11 -21.17 83.37 -11.88
N VAL A 12 -20.68 82.34 -12.57
CA VAL A 12 -20.52 82.36 -14.03
C VAL A 12 -21.78 81.83 -14.66
N ALA A 13 -22.50 82.69 -15.35
CA ALA A 13 -23.76 82.40 -16.00
C ALA A 13 -23.73 82.83 -17.47
N GLY A 14 -24.58 82.21 -18.26
CA GLY A 14 -24.71 82.47 -19.69
C GLY A 14 -25.39 81.29 -20.35
N MET A 15 -26.00 81.52 -21.52
CA MET A 15 -26.59 80.42 -22.27
C MET A 15 -25.55 79.31 -22.51
N HIS A 16 -25.99 78.05 -22.54
CA HIS A 16 -25.12 76.94 -22.90
C HIS A 16 -24.36 77.30 -24.20
N ARG A 17 -23.06 76.96 -24.26
CA ARG A 17 -22.18 77.23 -25.43
C ARG A 17 -21.79 78.70 -25.65
N SER A 18 -22.05 79.59 -24.69
CA SER A 18 -21.57 80.98 -24.69
C SER A 18 -20.14 81.16 -24.13
N GLY A 19 -19.37 80.08 -23.92
CA GLY A 19 -17.99 80.17 -23.43
C GLY A 19 -17.82 80.26 -21.91
N THR A 20 -18.87 79.96 -21.14
CA THR A 20 -18.82 79.94 -19.65
C THR A 20 -17.70 79.06 -19.09
N SER A 21 -17.41 77.91 -19.70
CA SER A 21 -16.32 77.03 -19.27
C SER A 21 -14.91 77.66 -19.45
N LEU A 22 -14.70 78.44 -20.51
CA LEU A 22 -13.43 79.14 -20.72
C LEU A 22 -13.21 80.21 -19.64
N ILE A 23 -14.27 80.91 -19.28
CA ILE A 23 -14.26 81.91 -18.21
C ILE A 23 -13.94 81.25 -16.85
N CYS A 24 -14.58 80.12 -16.53
CA CYS A 24 -14.27 79.36 -15.31
C CYS A 24 -12.81 78.94 -15.24
N ARG A 25 -12.25 78.48 -16.37
CA ARG A 25 -10.84 78.11 -16.43
C ARG A 25 -9.91 79.30 -16.13
N ILE A 26 -10.22 80.50 -16.64
CA ILE A 26 -9.46 81.73 -16.35
C ILE A 26 -9.57 82.10 -14.86
N LEU A 27 -10.77 81.97 -14.25
CA LEU A 27 -10.95 82.20 -12.82
C LEU A 27 -10.17 81.18 -11.96
N GLY A 28 -10.18 79.90 -12.33
CA GLY A 28 -9.39 78.87 -11.64
C GLY A 28 -7.89 79.14 -11.69
N MET A 29 -7.38 79.64 -12.82
CA MET A 29 -5.98 80.09 -12.94
C MET A 29 -5.66 81.29 -12.03
N GLN A 30 -6.66 82.06 -11.61
CA GLN A 30 -6.57 83.19 -10.67
C GLN A 30 -6.79 82.77 -9.19
N GLY A 31 -6.83 81.46 -8.94
CA GLY A 31 -6.98 80.91 -7.60
C GLY A 31 -8.41 80.90 -7.06
N TYR A 32 -9.43 81.06 -7.92
CA TYR A 32 -10.79 80.76 -7.51
C TYR A 32 -10.98 79.27 -7.32
N GLU A 33 -11.57 78.89 -6.20
CA GLU A 33 -12.02 77.54 -5.96
C GLU A 33 -13.29 77.25 -6.77
N LEU A 34 -13.24 76.22 -7.61
CA LEU A 34 -14.35 75.83 -8.49
C LEU A 34 -15.14 74.64 -7.94
N GLY A 35 -14.73 74.08 -6.80
CA GLY A 35 -15.23 72.83 -6.25
C GLY A 35 -14.39 71.62 -6.66
N ASN A 36 -14.65 70.49 -6.00
CA ASN A 36 -13.88 69.25 -6.16
C ASN A 36 -14.61 68.18 -6.98
N ASN A 37 -15.89 68.40 -7.31
CA ASN A 37 -16.74 67.43 -8.01
C ASN A 37 -17.27 67.98 -9.34
N LEU A 38 -16.35 68.31 -10.24
CA LEU A 38 -16.66 68.90 -11.53
C LEU A 38 -17.02 67.83 -12.58
N LEU A 39 -18.02 68.10 -13.41
CA LEU A 39 -18.39 67.25 -14.53
C LEU A 39 -17.24 67.11 -15.54
N GLU A 40 -16.86 65.85 -15.80
CA GLU A 40 -15.84 65.46 -16.76
C GLU A 40 -16.22 65.87 -18.20
N GLY A 41 -15.20 66.05 -19.05
CA GLY A 41 -15.40 66.36 -20.47
C GLY A 41 -16.05 65.19 -21.22
N ILE A 42 -16.96 65.51 -22.14
CA ILE A 42 -17.52 64.53 -23.07
C ILE A 42 -16.88 64.74 -24.43
N GLU A 43 -16.26 63.68 -24.95
CA GLU A 43 -15.58 63.67 -26.25
C GLU A 43 -16.51 64.17 -27.36
N ASN A 44 -16.01 65.07 -28.21
CA ASN A 44 -16.72 65.73 -29.31
C ASN A 44 -17.84 66.71 -28.91
N ILE A 45 -18.07 66.93 -27.62
CA ILE A 45 -19.05 67.91 -27.12
C ILE A 45 -18.33 69.03 -26.36
N ASN A 46 -17.48 68.67 -25.40
CA ASN A 46 -16.62 69.58 -24.66
C ASN A 46 -15.45 68.80 -24.01
N ASP A 47 -14.40 68.58 -24.79
CA ASP A 47 -13.25 67.75 -24.41
C ASP A 47 -12.47 68.30 -23.19
N ASP A 48 -12.55 69.61 -22.91
CA ASP A 48 -11.81 70.26 -21.82
C ASP A 48 -12.58 70.28 -20.48
N GLY A 49 -13.71 69.56 -20.38
CA GLY A 49 -14.56 69.55 -19.17
C GLY A 49 -15.59 70.67 -19.13
N PHE A 50 -16.72 70.43 -18.44
CA PHE A 50 -17.82 71.40 -18.36
C PHE A 50 -17.61 72.44 -17.26
N TRP A 51 -16.81 72.13 -16.23
CA TRP A 51 -16.58 73.00 -15.06
C TRP A 51 -17.89 73.32 -14.31
N GLU A 52 -18.89 72.46 -14.45
CA GLU A 52 -20.14 72.47 -13.69
C GLU A 52 -19.98 71.52 -12.50
N ASP A 53 -20.36 71.96 -11.31
CA ASP A 53 -20.38 71.10 -10.13
C ASP A 53 -21.58 70.14 -10.22
N GLN A 54 -21.32 68.84 -10.02
CA GLN A 54 -22.33 67.80 -10.19
C GLN A 54 -23.48 67.94 -9.18
N GLU A 55 -23.21 68.38 -7.95
CA GLU A 55 -24.23 68.60 -6.94
C GLU A 55 -25.06 69.85 -7.25
N VAL A 56 -24.43 70.92 -7.76
CA VAL A 56 -25.16 72.10 -8.26
C VAL A 56 -26.11 71.71 -9.40
N MET A 57 -25.63 70.90 -10.35
CA MET A 57 -26.48 70.37 -11.42
C MET A 57 -27.63 69.54 -10.85
N SER A 58 -27.37 68.64 -9.89
CA SER A 58 -28.38 67.82 -9.22
C SER A 58 -29.46 68.67 -8.52
N ILE A 59 -29.04 69.70 -7.78
CA ILE A 59 -29.96 70.66 -7.13
C ILE A 59 -30.79 71.39 -8.18
N ASN A 60 -30.18 71.83 -9.28
CA ASN A 60 -30.89 72.50 -10.37
C ASN A 60 -31.92 71.59 -11.06
N GLU A 61 -31.59 70.34 -11.34
CA GLU A 61 -32.54 69.37 -11.90
C GLU A 61 -33.69 69.08 -10.94
N ARG A 62 -33.42 68.90 -9.63
CA ARG A 62 -34.47 68.74 -8.60
C ARG A 62 -35.36 69.97 -8.49
N LEU A 63 -34.82 71.17 -8.66
CA LEU A 63 -35.60 72.40 -8.69
C LEU A 63 -36.49 72.47 -9.94
N PHE A 64 -36.00 72.06 -11.10
CA PHE A 64 -36.82 71.96 -12.30
C PHE A 64 -37.94 70.93 -12.14
N GLU A 65 -37.66 69.75 -11.60
CA GLU A 65 -38.68 68.75 -11.28
C GLU A 65 -39.73 69.30 -10.33
N LEU A 66 -39.31 70.01 -9.28
CA LEU A 66 -40.21 70.63 -8.32
C LEU A 66 -41.13 71.68 -9.00
N LEU A 67 -40.58 72.43 -9.95
CA LEU A 67 -41.33 73.39 -10.76
C LEU A 67 -42.07 72.74 -11.94
N SER A 68 -42.08 71.41 -12.04
CA SER A 68 -42.72 70.64 -13.12
C SER A 68 -42.28 71.10 -14.52
N THR A 69 -40.98 71.32 -14.67
CA THR A 69 -40.36 71.87 -15.88
C THR A 69 -38.98 71.26 -16.13
N SER A 70 -38.23 71.79 -17.08
CA SER A 70 -36.91 71.32 -17.47
C SER A 70 -36.03 72.47 -17.95
N TRP A 71 -34.73 72.23 -18.10
CA TRP A 71 -33.79 73.26 -18.58
C TRP A 71 -34.09 73.78 -19.99
N PHE A 72 -34.78 73.00 -20.81
CA PHE A 72 -35.17 73.37 -22.17
C PHE A 72 -36.59 73.95 -22.24
N ASP A 73 -37.36 73.94 -21.16
CA ASP A 73 -38.72 74.46 -21.19
C ASP A 73 -38.77 75.98 -21.28
N ILE A 74 -39.73 76.42 -22.09
CA ILE A 74 -39.96 77.82 -22.40
C ILE A 74 -41.21 78.26 -21.62
N GLY A 75 -41.00 78.92 -20.49
CA GLY A 75 -42.06 79.36 -19.58
C GLY A 75 -41.53 80.26 -18.48
N CYS A 76 -42.40 80.87 -17.68
CA CYS A 76 -41.98 81.63 -16.50
C CYS A 76 -41.78 80.65 -15.33
N LEU A 77 -40.57 80.59 -14.78
CA LEU A 77 -40.26 79.75 -13.61
C LEU A 77 -40.52 80.48 -12.29
N PHE A 78 -40.28 81.79 -12.31
CA PHE A 78 -40.44 82.67 -11.17
C PHE A 78 -41.32 83.86 -11.54
N ASN A 79 -42.27 84.19 -10.68
CA ASN A 79 -43.06 85.41 -10.73
C ASN A 79 -42.63 86.31 -9.58
N ASP A 80 -42.10 87.49 -9.89
CA ASP A 80 -41.56 88.45 -8.92
C ASP A 80 -40.57 87.82 -7.92
N GLY A 81 -39.70 86.94 -8.42
CA GLY A 81 -38.66 86.25 -7.65
C GLY A 81 -39.14 85.07 -6.81
N LYS A 82 -40.42 84.69 -6.89
CA LYS A 82 -40.97 83.50 -6.22
C LYS A 82 -41.30 82.39 -7.20
N PRO A 83 -41.22 81.11 -6.80
CA PRO A 83 -41.67 79.98 -7.61
C PRO A 83 -43.06 80.22 -8.22
N ALA A 84 -43.22 79.93 -9.51
CA ALA A 84 -44.51 80.07 -10.19
C ALA A 84 -45.56 79.03 -9.71
N LEU A 85 -45.11 77.90 -9.16
CA LEU A 85 -45.95 76.88 -8.52
C LEU A 85 -45.92 77.03 -6.99
N SER A 86 -46.98 76.60 -6.32
CA SER A 86 -47.04 76.57 -4.85
C SER A 86 -46.32 75.33 -4.33
N VAL A 87 -45.04 75.50 -4.00
CA VAL A 87 -44.11 74.43 -3.59
C VAL A 87 -43.27 74.82 -2.36
N ASP A 88 -43.85 75.63 -1.46
CA ASP A 88 -43.08 76.32 -0.41
C ASP A 88 -42.30 75.37 0.52
N ALA A 89 -42.84 74.21 0.88
CA ALA A 89 -42.19 73.28 1.81
C ALA A 89 -40.98 72.58 1.17
N GLU A 90 -41.17 72.01 -0.01
CA GLU A 90 -40.16 71.35 -0.81
C GLU A 90 -39.07 72.33 -1.26
N TYR A 91 -39.47 73.56 -1.64
CA TYR A 91 -38.54 74.63 -2.01
C TYR A 91 -37.65 75.02 -0.82
N ASN A 92 -38.22 75.16 0.38
CA ASN A 92 -37.44 75.41 1.58
C ASN A 92 -36.49 74.27 1.94
N THR A 93 -36.90 73.02 1.72
CA THR A 93 -36.04 71.83 1.91
C THR A 93 -34.86 71.87 0.96
N LEU A 94 -35.10 72.20 -0.32
CA LEU A 94 -34.05 72.28 -1.33
C LEU A 94 -33.08 73.45 -1.07
N LEU A 95 -33.57 74.57 -0.54
CA LEU A 95 -32.71 75.67 -0.09
C LEU A 95 -31.75 75.22 1.02
N SER A 96 -32.20 74.39 1.97
CA SER A 96 -31.32 73.83 3.02
C SER A 96 -30.28 72.89 2.43
N VAL A 97 -30.65 72.04 1.47
CA VAL A 97 -29.69 71.16 0.76
C VAL A 97 -28.60 71.96 0.05
N ALA A 98 -28.98 73.05 -0.64
CA ALA A 98 -28.02 73.91 -1.32
C ALA A 98 -27.12 74.70 -0.35
N GLU A 99 -27.66 75.09 0.82
CA GLU A 99 -26.89 75.72 1.88
C GLU A 99 -25.84 74.75 2.46
N ASP A 100 -26.24 73.53 2.78
CA ASP A 100 -25.37 72.49 3.31
C ASP A 100 -24.27 72.15 2.30
N TRP A 101 -24.61 71.98 1.02
CA TRP A 101 -23.64 71.77 -0.06
C TRP A 101 -22.57 72.86 -0.08
N TYR A 102 -22.97 74.14 -0.06
CA TYR A 102 -22.01 75.24 -0.11
C TYR A 102 -21.08 75.23 1.12
N ARG A 103 -21.62 74.98 2.31
CA ARG A 103 -20.84 74.91 3.55
C ARG A 103 -19.92 73.69 3.57
N GLU A 104 -20.27 72.59 2.95
CA GLU A 104 -19.39 71.42 2.89
C GLU A 104 -18.24 71.61 1.92
N GLN A 105 -18.52 72.20 0.74
CA GLN A 105 -17.53 72.31 -0.32
C GLN A 105 -16.58 73.50 -0.16
N HIS A 106 -17.09 74.63 0.31
CA HIS A 106 -16.39 75.92 0.19
C HIS A 106 -16.08 76.60 1.53
N LEU A 107 -16.25 75.90 2.65
CA LEU A 107 -15.98 76.47 3.97
C LEU A 107 -14.49 76.81 4.14
N GLY A 108 -14.21 78.10 4.28
CA GLY A 108 -12.84 78.62 4.46
C GLY A 108 -12.15 79.03 3.16
N ALA A 109 -12.80 78.87 2.00
CA ALA A 109 -12.32 79.39 0.73
C ALA A 109 -12.49 80.91 0.69
N SER A 110 -11.43 81.66 0.39
CA SER A 110 -11.50 83.12 0.27
C SER A 110 -12.11 83.58 -1.06
N ARG A 111 -12.03 82.75 -2.11
CA ARG A 111 -12.52 83.02 -3.46
C ARG A 111 -13.16 81.78 -4.05
N VAL A 112 -14.44 81.88 -4.39
CA VAL A 112 -15.25 80.77 -4.90
C VAL A 112 -15.88 81.20 -6.22
N ALA A 113 -15.80 80.37 -7.24
CA ALA A 113 -16.53 80.58 -8.48
C ALA A 113 -17.36 79.35 -8.83
N ILE A 114 -18.67 79.54 -8.99
CA ILE A 114 -19.62 78.47 -9.31
C ILE A 114 -20.19 78.73 -10.70
N LYS A 115 -20.29 77.67 -11.50
CA LYS A 115 -20.84 77.75 -12.85
C LYS A 115 -21.88 76.67 -13.10
N ASP A 116 -23.02 77.13 -13.60
CA ASP A 116 -24.03 76.31 -14.27
C ASP A 116 -24.80 77.24 -15.22
N PRO A 117 -24.91 76.92 -16.52
CA PRO A 117 -25.72 77.72 -17.45
C PRO A 117 -27.17 77.94 -16.98
N ARG A 118 -27.72 77.01 -16.19
CA ARG A 118 -29.07 77.08 -15.60
C ARG A 118 -29.21 78.21 -14.57
N PHE A 119 -28.11 78.75 -14.04
CA PHE A 119 -28.17 79.96 -13.20
C PHE A 119 -28.88 81.11 -13.90
N CYS A 120 -28.83 81.18 -15.25
CA CYS A 120 -29.59 82.17 -16.01
C CYS A 120 -31.07 82.21 -15.61
N ARG A 121 -31.65 81.04 -15.36
CA ARG A 121 -33.06 80.80 -15.11
C ARG A 121 -33.37 80.66 -13.62
N LEU A 122 -32.40 80.17 -12.84
CA LEU A 122 -32.56 79.75 -11.44
C LEU A 122 -31.95 80.72 -10.43
N LEU A 123 -31.41 81.86 -10.89
CA LEU A 123 -30.79 82.85 -10.00
C LEU A 123 -31.68 83.33 -8.85
N PRO A 124 -33.02 83.42 -8.94
CA PRO A 124 -33.86 83.75 -7.79
C PRO A 124 -33.71 82.74 -6.64
N PHE A 125 -33.70 81.43 -6.93
CA PHE A 125 -33.47 80.38 -5.93
C PHE A 125 -32.08 80.48 -5.31
N TRP A 126 -31.05 80.56 -6.14
CA TRP A 126 -29.68 80.68 -5.66
C TRP A 126 -29.45 81.98 -4.90
N GLY A 127 -30.12 83.06 -5.29
CA GLY A 127 -30.14 84.32 -4.55
C GLY A 127 -30.66 84.16 -3.13
N ASP A 128 -31.67 83.31 -2.91
CA ASP A 128 -32.15 82.99 -1.56
C ASP A 128 -31.17 82.10 -0.78
N VAL A 129 -30.49 81.16 -1.46
CA VAL A 129 -29.38 80.38 -0.86
C VAL A 129 -28.25 81.31 -0.40
N PHE A 130 -27.78 82.21 -1.26
CA PHE A 130 -26.71 83.14 -0.93
C PHE A 130 -27.09 84.10 0.19
N LYS A 131 -28.34 84.58 0.23
CA LYS A 131 -28.85 85.36 1.37
C LYS A 131 -28.79 84.58 2.69
N ARG A 132 -29.14 83.29 2.71
CA ARG A 132 -29.03 82.44 3.92
C ARG A 132 -27.59 82.26 4.38
N LEU A 133 -26.66 82.22 3.43
CA LEU A 133 -25.22 82.13 3.66
C LEU A 133 -24.57 83.50 3.99
N ASN A 134 -25.32 84.61 3.96
CA ASN A 134 -24.81 85.98 4.05
C ASN A 134 -23.76 86.34 2.98
N LEU A 135 -23.92 85.79 1.77
CA LEU A 135 -23.04 86.04 0.63
C LEU A 135 -23.70 86.99 -0.38
N VAL A 136 -22.89 87.86 -0.98
CA VAL A 136 -23.30 88.72 -2.08
C VAL A 136 -22.52 88.31 -3.33
N PRO A 137 -23.14 87.59 -4.29
CA PRO A 137 -22.43 87.14 -5.47
C PRO A 137 -22.17 88.29 -6.44
N LYS A 138 -21.04 88.18 -7.14
CA LYS A 138 -20.73 88.90 -8.38
C LYS A 138 -21.13 88.02 -9.57
N ILE A 139 -21.83 88.57 -10.56
CA ILE A 139 -22.37 87.81 -11.69
C ILE A 139 -21.55 88.07 -12.96
N LEU A 140 -20.95 87.01 -13.48
CA LEU A 140 -20.19 87.05 -14.72
C LEU A 140 -21.03 86.45 -15.84
N ILE A 141 -21.43 87.30 -16.79
CA ILE A 141 -22.37 86.97 -17.85
C ILE A 141 -21.61 86.72 -19.15
N ALA A 142 -21.50 85.45 -19.55
CA ALA A 142 -20.92 85.05 -20.82
C ALA A 142 -21.95 85.18 -21.94
N ILE A 143 -21.62 85.91 -23.00
CA ILE A 143 -22.45 86.04 -24.20
C ILE A 143 -21.70 85.58 -25.44
N ARG A 144 -22.48 85.12 -26.42
CA ARG A 144 -22.01 84.76 -27.76
C ARG A 144 -23.12 85.05 -28.74
N HIS A 145 -22.76 85.36 -29.99
CA HIS A 145 -23.73 85.62 -31.03
C HIS A 145 -24.80 84.50 -31.09
N PRO A 146 -26.10 84.82 -31.03
CA PRO A 146 -27.17 83.84 -30.83
C PRO A 146 -27.22 82.79 -31.94
N ALA A 147 -26.91 83.15 -33.18
CA ALA A 147 -26.86 82.20 -34.28
C ALA A 147 -25.83 81.08 -34.08
N GLU A 148 -24.68 81.38 -33.46
CA GLU A 148 -23.66 80.36 -33.21
C GLU A 148 -24.05 79.45 -32.05
N VAL A 149 -24.70 80.01 -31.03
CA VAL A 149 -25.25 79.25 -29.91
C VAL A 149 -26.34 78.30 -30.39
N VAL A 150 -27.30 78.81 -31.18
CA VAL A 150 -28.39 78.04 -31.79
C VAL A 150 -27.85 76.92 -32.66
N ALA A 151 -26.93 77.20 -33.59
CA ALA A 151 -26.32 76.16 -34.42
C ALA A 151 -25.55 75.11 -33.61
N SER A 152 -25.03 75.45 -32.42
CA SER A 152 -24.41 74.48 -31.52
C SER A 152 -25.44 73.63 -30.76
N ILE A 153 -26.54 74.22 -30.32
CA ILE A 153 -27.62 73.52 -29.59
C ILE A 153 -28.35 72.57 -30.53
N MET A 154 -28.72 73.03 -31.73
CA MET A 154 -29.36 72.19 -32.75
C MET A 154 -28.54 70.94 -33.07
N ARG A 155 -27.21 71.08 -33.23
CA ARG A 155 -26.31 69.95 -33.50
C ARG A 155 -26.21 68.98 -32.32
N ARG A 156 -26.29 69.47 -31.08
CA ARG A 156 -26.17 68.65 -29.86
C ARG A 156 -27.47 67.94 -29.52
N ASP A 157 -28.60 68.68 -29.53
CA ASP A 157 -29.86 68.26 -28.93
C ASP A 157 -30.96 67.97 -29.97
N GLY A 158 -30.76 68.32 -31.24
CA GLY A 158 -31.72 68.07 -32.33
C GLY A 158 -32.96 68.97 -32.31
N PHE A 159 -32.92 70.08 -31.58
CA PHE A 159 -34.03 71.03 -31.49
C PHE A 159 -34.22 71.86 -32.78
N ASP A 160 -35.45 72.36 -32.96
CA ASP A 160 -35.79 73.31 -34.03
C ASP A 160 -35.08 74.66 -33.84
N GLU A 161 -34.73 75.30 -34.95
CA GLU A 161 -33.98 76.56 -34.95
C GLU A 161 -34.74 77.69 -34.23
N CYS A 162 -36.02 77.91 -34.57
CA CYS A 162 -36.82 78.97 -33.98
C CYS A 162 -37.00 78.74 -32.47
N TYR A 163 -37.18 77.48 -32.07
CA TYR A 163 -37.23 77.11 -30.66
C TYR A 163 -35.91 77.38 -29.93
N CYS A 164 -34.75 77.08 -30.55
CA CYS A 164 -33.45 77.37 -29.94
C CYS A 164 -33.22 78.88 -29.75
N TYR A 165 -33.62 79.72 -30.72
CA TYR A 165 -33.56 81.18 -30.56
C TYR A 165 -34.47 81.67 -29.43
N LEU A 166 -35.67 81.11 -29.32
CA LEU A 166 -36.58 81.43 -28.23
C LEU A 166 -36.01 81.00 -26.88
N LEU A 167 -35.45 79.79 -26.78
CA LEU A 167 -34.77 79.31 -25.58
C LEU A 167 -33.61 80.24 -25.18
N TRP A 168 -32.80 80.66 -26.15
CA TRP A 168 -31.72 81.64 -25.92
C TRP A 168 -32.27 82.95 -25.34
N LEU A 169 -33.36 83.50 -25.89
CA LEU A 169 -34.00 84.71 -25.35
C LEU A 169 -34.45 84.51 -23.90
N TYR A 170 -35.11 83.39 -23.59
CA TYR A 170 -35.58 83.07 -22.23
C TYR A 170 -34.42 82.98 -21.24
N TYR A 171 -33.28 82.42 -21.61
CA TYR A 171 -32.09 82.40 -20.76
C TYR A 171 -31.52 83.80 -20.55
N MET A 172 -31.34 84.56 -21.62
CA MET A 172 -30.68 85.87 -21.54
C MET A 172 -31.55 86.93 -20.83
N PHE A 173 -32.86 86.93 -21.06
CA PHE A 173 -33.77 87.85 -20.38
C PHE A 173 -33.89 87.56 -18.89
N ASP A 174 -34.03 86.30 -18.50
CA ASP A 174 -34.07 85.91 -17.09
C ASP A 174 -32.76 86.26 -16.40
N LEU A 175 -31.62 85.94 -17.03
CA LEU A 175 -30.31 86.25 -16.48
C LEU A 175 -30.17 87.75 -16.22
N LEU A 176 -30.50 88.61 -17.19
CA LEU A 176 -30.39 90.06 -16.99
C LEU A 176 -31.43 90.63 -16.04
N ASN A 177 -32.62 90.05 -15.98
CA ASN A 177 -33.65 90.46 -15.05
C ASN A 177 -33.24 90.14 -13.61
N PHE A 178 -32.84 88.90 -13.35
CA PHE A 178 -32.51 88.43 -12.00
C PHE A 178 -31.12 88.86 -11.54
N SER A 179 -30.16 89.07 -12.44
CA SER A 179 -28.83 89.58 -12.08
C SER A 179 -28.81 91.07 -11.75
N SER A 180 -29.89 91.82 -12.01
CA SER A 180 -29.92 93.27 -11.81
C SER A 180 -29.74 93.72 -10.35
N ALA A 181 -29.98 92.81 -9.40
CA ALA A 181 -29.78 93.06 -7.98
C ALA A 181 -28.31 92.87 -7.52
N TYR A 182 -27.43 92.41 -8.42
CA TYR A 182 -26.05 92.05 -8.12
C TYR A 182 -25.07 92.87 -8.96
N ASP A 183 -23.84 92.98 -8.48
CA ASP A 183 -22.75 93.49 -9.31
C ASP A 183 -22.49 92.48 -10.44
N ARG A 184 -22.46 92.95 -11.68
CA ARG A 184 -22.42 92.09 -12.86
C ARG A 184 -21.52 92.63 -13.95
N VAL A 185 -20.93 91.74 -14.73
CA VAL A 185 -20.09 92.07 -15.89
C VAL A 185 -20.47 91.19 -17.07
N VAL A 186 -20.59 91.78 -18.26
CA VAL A 186 -20.80 91.03 -19.50
C VAL A 186 -19.47 90.81 -20.21
N ILE A 187 -19.19 89.55 -20.57
CA ILE A 187 -18.02 89.14 -21.32
C ILE A 187 -18.48 88.47 -22.61
N ASP A 188 -18.08 89.06 -23.74
CA ASP A 188 -18.32 88.49 -25.06
C ASP A 188 -17.28 87.42 -25.39
N TYR A 189 -17.78 86.27 -25.84
CA TYR A 189 -16.96 85.12 -26.19
C TYR A 189 -16.01 85.45 -27.35
N ASP A 190 -16.47 86.16 -28.39
CA ASP A 190 -15.62 86.48 -29.53
C ASP A 190 -14.47 87.42 -29.12
N SER A 191 -14.74 88.39 -28.27
CA SER A 191 -13.74 89.28 -27.67
C SER A 191 -12.74 88.49 -26.81
N LEU A 192 -13.23 87.51 -26.04
CA LEU A 192 -12.37 86.63 -25.22
C LEU A 192 -11.48 85.71 -26.08
N ILE A 193 -11.92 85.34 -27.29
CA ILE A 193 -11.11 84.57 -28.24
C ILE A 193 -10.11 85.44 -29.00
N LEU A 194 -10.53 86.63 -29.45
CA LEU A 194 -9.72 87.51 -30.31
C LEU A 194 -8.71 88.35 -29.52
N SER A 195 -9.09 88.79 -28.32
CA SER A 195 -8.32 89.67 -27.45
C SER A 195 -8.36 89.11 -26.01
N SER A 196 -7.88 87.88 -25.84
CA SER A 196 -8.01 87.12 -24.59
C SER A 196 -7.41 87.81 -23.37
N GLU A 197 -6.23 88.42 -23.53
CA GLU A 197 -5.52 89.11 -22.45
C GLU A 197 -6.28 90.34 -21.97
N GLN A 198 -6.66 91.23 -22.90
CA GLN A 198 -7.41 92.45 -22.61
C GLN A 198 -8.80 92.16 -22.03
N THR A 199 -9.47 91.11 -22.53
CA THR A 199 -10.79 90.72 -22.05
C THR A 199 -10.72 90.08 -20.66
N ALA A 200 -9.71 89.24 -20.41
CA ALA A 200 -9.46 88.69 -19.08
C ALA A 200 -9.10 89.79 -18.06
N GLU A 201 -8.28 90.77 -18.46
CA GLU A 201 -7.97 91.94 -17.63
C GLU A 201 -9.24 92.73 -17.30
N THR A 202 -10.10 93.01 -18.29
CA THR A 202 -11.38 93.72 -18.10
C THR A 202 -12.28 92.97 -17.10
N MET A 203 -12.39 91.66 -17.25
CA MET A 203 -13.16 90.78 -16.36
C MET A 203 -12.63 90.81 -14.92
N LEU A 204 -11.32 90.69 -14.73
CA LEU A 204 -10.69 90.63 -13.40
C LEU A 204 -10.66 91.99 -12.70
N ASN A 205 -10.40 93.06 -13.45
CA ASN A 205 -10.44 94.44 -12.93
C ASN A 205 -11.83 94.81 -12.42
N HIS A 206 -12.89 94.37 -13.12
CA HIS A 206 -14.26 94.59 -12.69
C HIS A 206 -14.54 94.03 -11.29
N PHE A 207 -13.94 92.89 -10.96
CA PHE A 207 -14.10 92.26 -9.65
C PHE A 207 -13.10 92.77 -8.60
N GLY A 208 -12.27 93.77 -8.90
CA GLY A 208 -11.31 94.34 -7.95
C GLY A 208 -10.09 93.46 -7.70
N LEU A 209 -9.76 92.57 -8.65
CA LEU A 209 -8.65 91.61 -8.55
C LEU A 209 -7.33 92.12 -9.14
N ALA A 210 -7.26 93.42 -9.44
CA ALA A 210 -6.28 94.02 -10.33
C ALA A 210 -4.83 94.02 -9.80
N GLU A 211 -4.61 94.13 -8.49
CA GLU A 211 -3.31 94.62 -8.01
C GLU A 211 -2.27 93.52 -7.67
N ASP A 212 -2.68 92.30 -7.32
CA ASP A 212 -1.74 91.26 -6.88
C ASP A 212 -1.44 90.15 -7.91
N ILE A 213 -2.20 90.02 -9.02
CA ILE A 213 -2.23 88.78 -9.84
C ILE A 213 -2.30 88.99 -11.36
N LEU A 214 -2.32 90.23 -11.86
CA LEU A 214 -2.15 90.52 -13.30
C LEU A 214 -0.66 90.50 -13.69
N GLN A 215 0.01 89.37 -13.43
CA GLN A 215 1.39 89.16 -13.86
C GLN A 215 1.42 88.84 -15.37
N GLU A 216 2.48 89.26 -16.07
CA GLU A 216 2.66 89.00 -17.50
C GLU A 216 2.59 87.50 -17.82
N GLU A 217 3.09 86.65 -16.91
CA GLU A 217 3.01 85.19 -17.03
C GLU A 217 1.57 84.65 -17.00
N PHE A 218 0.65 85.29 -16.28
CA PHE A 218 -0.75 84.90 -16.24
C PHE A 218 -1.46 85.23 -17.56
N LEU A 219 -1.25 86.44 -18.09
CA LEU A 219 -1.85 86.86 -19.36
C LEU A 219 -1.35 85.98 -20.53
N GLU A 220 -0.06 85.66 -20.56
CA GLU A 220 0.48 84.67 -21.50
C GLU A 220 -0.18 83.29 -21.33
N ALA A 221 -0.38 82.83 -20.10
CA ALA A 221 -1.03 81.55 -19.83
C ALA A 221 -2.49 81.54 -20.31
N VAL A 222 -3.22 82.65 -20.15
CA VAL A 222 -4.57 82.83 -20.69
C VAL A 222 -4.53 82.71 -22.22
N GLY A 223 -3.60 83.39 -22.90
CA GLY A 223 -3.42 83.30 -24.34
C GLY A 223 -3.14 81.87 -24.85
N ARG A 224 -2.42 81.04 -24.08
CA ARG A 224 -2.16 79.63 -24.43
C ARG A 224 -3.36 78.71 -24.26
N VAL A 225 -4.26 79.04 -23.33
CA VAL A 225 -5.46 78.25 -23.01
C VAL A 225 -6.59 78.52 -24.01
N VAL A 226 -6.61 79.70 -24.60
CA VAL A 226 -7.59 80.12 -25.61
C VAL A 226 -7.20 79.56 -26.98
N ASP A 227 -7.74 78.38 -27.34
CA ASP A 227 -7.54 77.82 -28.68
C ASP A 227 -8.46 78.50 -29.71
N SER A 228 -7.89 79.38 -30.53
CA SER A 228 -8.58 80.06 -31.63
C SER A 228 -9.18 79.11 -32.67
N ARG A 229 -8.75 77.84 -32.72
CA ARG A 229 -9.28 76.81 -33.64
C ARG A 229 -10.66 76.26 -33.23
N LYS A 230 -11.14 76.54 -32.01
CA LYS A 230 -12.50 76.17 -31.55
C LYS A 230 -13.59 77.10 -32.10
N LYS A 231 -13.22 78.14 -32.87
CA LYS A 231 -14.16 78.96 -33.63
C LYS A 231 -14.56 78.26 -34.93
N HIS A 232 -15.68 77.55 -34.89
CA HIS A 232 -16.16 76.80 -36.05
C HIS A 232 -17.07 77.58 -37.00
N ASN A 233 -17.63 78.73 -36.60
CA ASN A 233 -18.53 79.54 -37.42
C ASN A 233 -18.28 81.03 -37.19
N CYS A 234 -18.50 81.85 -38.21
CA CYS A 234 -18.64 83.31 -38.10
C CYS A 234 -20.03 83.60 -38.66
N ALA A 235 -20.98 83.93 -37.80
CA ALA A 235 -22.36 84.06 -38.21
C ALA A 235 -22.69 85.48 -38.70
N GLN A 236 -23.07 85.60 -39.98
CA GLN A 236 -23.97 86.65 -40.45
C GLN A 236 -25.33 85.99 -40.69
N VAL A 237 -26.33 86.35 -39.88
CA VAL A 237 -27.72 85.89 -40.07
C VAL A 237 -28.56 87.09 -40.47
N LEU A 238 -29.29 86.97 -41.58
CA LEU A 238 -30.37 87.90 -41.92
C LEU A 238 -31.61 87.48 -41.10
N PRO A 239 -32.24 88.38 -40.33
CA PRO A 239 -33.40 88.03 -39.53
C PRO A 239 -34.56 87.55 -40.42
N GLU A 240 -34.87 86.25 -40.37
CA GLU A 240 -35.96 85.65 -41.15
C GLU A 240 -37.31 85.72 -40.41
N ASN A 241 -37.29 85.86 -39.09
CA ASN A 241 -38.48 85.99 -38.25
C ASN A 241 -38.23 86.86 -37.02
N GLU A 242 -39.31 87.23 -36.32
CA GLU A 242 -39.28 88.15 -35.18
C GLU A 242 -38.46 87.63 -34.00
N VAL A 243 -38.41 86.31 -33.77
CA VAL A 243 -37.63 85.71 -32.68
C VAL A 243 -36.14 85.87 -32.96
N VAL A 244 -35.71 85.57 -34.19
CA VAL A 244 -34.32 85.75 -34.64
C VAL A 244 -33.93 87.23 -34.58
N GLU A 245 -34.78 88.13 -35.06
CA GLU A 245 -34.54 89.58 -35.01
C GLU A 245 -34.31 90.05 -33.57
N LEU A 246 -35.18 89.64 -32.64
CA LEU A 246 -35.03 90.02 -31.24
C LEU A 246 -33.79 89.43 -30.60
N SER A 247 -33.41 88.18 -30.92
CA SER A 247 -32.18 87.59 -30.40
C SER A 247 -30.95 88.37 -30.84
N VAL A 248 -30.86 88.72 -32.13
CA VAL A 248 -29.73 89.49 -32.67
C VAL A 248 -29.72 90.90 -32.07
N ARG A 249 -30.85 91.60 -32.04
CA ARG A 249 -30.94 92.94 -31.44
C ARG A 249 -30.58 92.95 -29.96
N PHE A 250 -30.94 91.90 -29.23
CA PHE A 250 -30.58 91.79 -27.82
C PHE A 250 -29.07 91.56 -27.64
N TYR A 251 -28.46 90.70 -28.45
CA TYR A 251 -27.01 90.55 -28.47
C TYR A 251 -26.30 91.88 -28.83
N ASP A 252 -26.74 92.57 -29.88
CA ASP A 252 -26.18 93.85 -30.29
C ASP A 252 -26.28 94.91 -29.19
N LEU A 253 -27.40 94.96 -28.45
CA LEU A 253 -27.57 95.87 -27.32
C LEU A 253 -26.54 95.60 -26.22
N LEU A 254 -26.24 94.33 -25.94
CA LEU A 254 -25.23 93.95 -24.96
C LEU A 254 -23.83 94.33 -25.43
N MET A 255 -23.53 94.16 -26.72
CA MET A 255 -22.25 94.54 -27.32
C MET A 255 -22.04 96.06 -27.38
N GLN A 256 -23.10 96.83 -27.58
CA GLN A 256 -23.04 98.30 -27.67
C GLN A 256 -22.96 98.98 -26.30
N SER A 257 -23.19 98.26 -25.21
CA SER A 257 -23.08 98.83 -23.87
C SER A 257 -21.66 99.31 -23.61
N LYS A 258 -21.51 100.62 -23.34
CA LYS A 258 -20.20 101.22 -23.05
C LYS A 258 -19.64 100.80 -21.69
N THR A 259 -20.51 100.34 -20.79
CA THR A 259 -20.14 99.81 -19.49
C THR A 259 -20.44 98.32 -19.44
N PRO A 260 -19.48 97.49 -19.01
CA PRO A 260 -19.71 96.06 -18.79
C PRO A 260 -20.81 95.76 -17.76
N THR A 261 -21.12 96.73 -16.90
CA THR A 261 -22.09 96.64 -15.80
C THR A 261 -23.56 96.79 -16.21
N LEU A 262 -23.83 97.20 -17.45
CA LEU A 262 -25.18 97.37 -17.98
C LEU A 262 -26.05 98.34 -17.15
N THR A 263 -25.46 99.44 -16.69
CA THR A 263 -26.12 100.47 -15.88
C THR A 263 -26.42 101.77 -16.65
N ASP A 264 -26.02 101.86 -17.92
CA ASP A 264 -26.26 103.03 -18.76
C ASP A 264 -27.77 103.27 -18.98
N GLU A 265 -28.21 104.52 -18.89
CA GLU A 265 -29.63 104.89 -19.07
C GLU A 265 -30.17 104.50 -20.46
N LEU A 266 -29.36 104.65 -21.49
CA LEU A 266 -29.70 104.26 -22.86
C LEU A 266 -29.86 102.74 -22.97
N PHE A 267 -28.98 101.98 -22.32
CA PHE A 267 -29.10 100.52 -22.24
C PHE A 267 -30.40 100.13 -21.55
N CYS A 268 -30.71 100.72 -20.39
CA CYS A 268 -31.91 100.41 -19.63
C CYS A 268 -33.19 100.69 -20.44
N TYR A 269 -33.21 101.80 -21.18
CA TYR A 269 -34.33 102.17 -22.03
C TYR A 269 -34.54 101.20 -23.21
N GLU A 270 -33.49 100.88 -23.96
CA GLU A 270 -33.58 99.94 -25.09
C GLU A 270 -33.84 98.49 -24.60
N PHE A 271 -33.28 98.09 -23.48
CA PHE A 271 -33.57 96.79 -22.85
C PHE A 271 -35.04 96.70 -22.44
N SER A 272 -35.63 97.76 -21.88
CA SER A 272 -37.05 97.78 -21.54
C SER A 272 -37.94 97.57 -22.77
N LYS A 273 -37.61 98.19 -23.91
CA LYS A 273 -38.36 97.97 -25.17
C LYS A 273 -38.26 96.54 -25.67
N LEU A 274 -37.05 95.97 -25.65
CA LEU A 274 -36.83 94.58 -26.06
C LEU A 274 -37.59 93.64 -25.12
N LYS A 275 -37.60 93.92 -23.81
CA LYS A 275 -38.34 93.15 -22.80
C LYS A 275 -39.85 93.19 -23.05
N GLU A 276 -40.42 94.38 -23.31
CA GLU A 276 -41.84 94.52 -23.68
C GLU A 276 -42.19 93.72 -24.93
N ARG A 277 -41.33 93.78 -25.95
CA ARG A 277 -41.54 93.03 -27.20
C ARG A 277 -41.46 91.52 -26.98
N PHE A 278 -40.49 91.07 -26.19
CA PHE A 278 -40.36 89.69 -25.78
C PHE A 278 -41.59 89.21 -25.00
N PHE A 279 -42.08 89.96 -24.01
CA PHE A 279 -43.33 89.62 -23.31
C PHE A 279 -44.54 89.56 -24.24
N SER A 280 -44.64 90.45 -25.23
CA SER A 280 -45.69 90.38 -26.25
C SER A 280 -45.63 89.06 -27.04
N LEU A 281 -44.42 88.64 -27.45
CA LEU A 281 -44.22 87.35 -28.11
C LEU A 281 -44.52 86.18 -27.19
N GLN A 282 -44.08 86.22 -25.92
CA GLN A 282 -44.39 85.18 -24.94
C GLN A 282 -45.90 85.03 -24.77
N ASN A 283 -46.66 86.13 -24.69
CA ASN A 283 -48.11 86.07 -24.56
C ASN A 283 -48.78 85.51 -25.83
N LEU A 284 -48.30 85.89 -27.01
CA LEU A 284 -48.81 85.37 -28.28
C LEU A 284 -48.54 83.87 -28.41
N LEU A 285 -47.32 83.44 -28.05
CA LEU A 285 -46.91 82.04 -28.02
C LEU A 285 -47.63 81.27 -26.93
N ALA A 286 -47.81 81.80 -25.72
CA ALA A 286 -48.58 81.15 -24.66
C ALA A 286 -50.04 80.96 -25.06
N THR A 287 -50.61 81.88 -25.85
CA THR A 287 -51.98 81.74 -26.39
C THR A 287 -52.03 80.68 -27.51
N GLY A 288 -51.04 80.63 -28.40
CA GLY A 288 -50.95 79.63 -29.47
C GLY A 288 -50.59 78.22 -28.98
N ILE A 289 -49.63 78.14 -28.05
CA ILE A 289 -49.21 76.93 -27.33
C ILE A 289 -50.33 76.50 -26.38
N GLY A 290 -51.11 77.39 -25.76
CA GLY A 290 -52.29 77.00 -24.97
C GLY A 290 -53.38 76.28 -25.78
N LEU A 291 -53.52 76.61 -27.07
CA LEU A 291 -54.37 75.88 -28.01
C LEU A 291 -53.74 74.55 -28.45
N ALA A 292 -52.43 74.53 -28.70
CA ALA A 292 -51.69 73.30 -29.03
C ALA A 292 -51.60 72.32 -27.83
N LEU A 293 -51.47 72.84 -26.61
CA LEU A 293 -51.43 72.12 -25.34
C LEU A 293 -52.76 71.43 -25.05
N LYS A 294 -53.90 72.01 -25.42
CA LYS A 294 -55.19 71.28 -25.36
C LYS A 294 -55.22 70.08 -26.30
N GLY A 295 -54.52 70.14 -27.43
CA GLY A 295 -54.34 69.03 -28.36
C GLY A 295 -53.35 67.98 -27.84
N THR A 296 -52.19 68.41 -27.33
CA THR A 296 -51.16 67.51 -26.81
C THR A 296 -51.50 66.94 -25.43
N GLN A 297 -52.26 67.63 -24.58
CA GLN A 297 -52.75 67.11 -23.30
C GLN A 297 -53.67 65.89 -23.51
N LYS A 298 -54.42 65.86 -24.61
CA LYS A 298 -55.21 64.69 -25.01
C LYS A 298 -54.32 63.51 -25.41
N ASN A 299 -53.21 63.78 -26.12
CA ASN A 299 -52.21 62.77 -26.46
C ASN A 299 -51.37 62.35 -25.23
N PHE A 300 -51.12 63.26 -24.29
CA PHE A 300 -50.35 63.02 -23.07
C PHE A 300 -51.15 62.16 -22.10
N VAL A 301 -52.47 62.36 -21.99
CA VAL A 301 -53.35 61.44 -21.23
C VAL A 301 -53.31 60.04 -21.84
N LEU A 302 -53.40 59.91 -23.17
CA LEU A 302 -53.28 58.62 -23.84
C LEU A 302 -51.90 57.97 -23.66
N CYS A 303 -50.83 58.77 -23.71
CA CYS A 303 -49.45 58.29 -23.52
C CYS A 303 -49.18 57.91 -22.06
N ASN A 304 -49.68 58.67 -21.09
CA ASN A 304 -49.61 58.33 -19.66
C ASN A 304 -50.39 57.07 -19.34
N GLN A 305 -51.52 56.84 -20.00
CA GLN A 305 -52.29 55.62 -19.83
C GLN A 305 -51.53 54.42 -20.41
N ALA A 306 -50.92 54.57 -21.59
CA ALA A 306 -50.02 53.56 -22.15
C ALA A 306 -48.75 53.32 -21.30
N LEU A 307 -48.18 54.37 -20.69
CA LEU A 307 -47.05 54.27 -19.76
C LEU A 307 -47.46 53.59 -18.45
N SER A 308 -48.66 53.85 -17.94
CA SER A 308 -49.22 53.16 -16.77
C SER A 308 -49.42 51.68 -17.05
N ASP A 309 -49.99 51.33 -18.22
CA ASP A 309 -50.17 49.95 -18.65
C ASP A 309 -48.82 49.24 -18.86
N LEU A 310 -47.83 49.95 -19.43
CA LEU A 310 -46.47 49.44 -19.56
C LEU A 310 -45.80 49.28 -18.19
N GLY A 311 -46.02 50.21 -17.26
CA GLY A 311 -45.57 50.15 -15.88
C GLY A 311 -46.12 48.93 -15.14
N GLU A 312 -47.43 48.65 -15.26
CA GLU A 312 -48.03 47.42 -14.72
C GLU A 312 -47.46 46.15 -15.38
N SER A 313 -47.24 46.17 -16.69
CA SER A 313 -46.60 45.04 -17.39
C SER A 313 -45.16 44.84 -16.92
N HIS A 314 -44.42 45.92 -16.67
CA HIS A 314 -43.05 45.88 -16.18
C HIS A 314 -42.99 45.42 -14.72
N GLN A 315 -43.92 45.87 -13.87
CA GLN A 315 -44.09 45.39 -12.50
C GLN A 315 -44.32 43.86 -12.48
N LYS A 316 -45.22 43.34 -13.32
CA LYS A 316 -45.45 41.89 -13.48
C LYS A 316 -44.22 41.15 -13.98
N ALA A 317 -43.45 41.75 -14.89
CA ALA A 317 -42.20 41.18 -15.37
C ALA A 317 -41.13 41.13 -14.27
N LEU A 318 -41.02 42.18 -13.45
CA LEU A 318 -40.14 42.25 -12.27
C LEU A 318 -40.53 41.21 -11.22
N GLU A 319 -41.81 41.04 -10.91
CA GLU A 319 -42.29 39.99 -10.02
C GLU A 319 -41.93 38.59 -10.56
N THR A 320 -42.07 38.39 -11.88
CA THR A 320 -41.69 37.13 -12.54
C THR A 320 -40.18 36.90 -12.47
N ILE A 321 -39.37 37.95 -12.65
CA ILE A 321 -37.91 37.89 -12.52
C ILE A 321 -37.52 37.56 -11.08
N GLN A 322 -38.11 38.22 -10.08
CA GLN A 322 -37.87 37.93 -8.67
C GLN A 322 -38.24 36.47 -8.30
N GLN A 323 -39.36 35.95 -8.82
CA GLN A 323 -39.72 34.54 -8.65
C GLN A 323 -38.70 33.60 -9.30
N LYS A 324 -38.20 33.94 -10.49
CA LYS A 324 -37.15 33.16 -11.18
C LYS A 324 -35.80 33.25 -10.48
N ASP A 325 -35.44 34.41 -9.93
CA ASP A 325 -34.20 34.60 -9.16
C ASP A 325 -34.25 33.81 -7.84
N ALA A 326 -35.42 33.76 -7.20
CA ALA A 326 -35.63 32.89 -6.03
C ALA A 326 -35.48 31.41 -6.39
N LEU A 327 -36.02 30.97 -7.53
CA LEU A 327 -35.83 29.62 -8.07
C LEU A 327 -34.37 29.32 -8.44
N LEU A 328 -33.66 30.26 -9.06
CA LEU A 328 -32.24 30.16 -9.38
C LEU A 328 -31.39 30.05 -8.11
N LYS A 329 -31.75 30.79 -7.06
CA LYS A 329 -31.08 30.69 -5.77
C LYS A 329 -31.30 29.33 -5.11
N ASP A 330 -32.52 28.78 -5.15
CA ASP A 330 -32.82 27.43 -4.64
C ASP A 330 -32.09 26.35 -5.46
N LEU A 331 -32.03 26.50 -6.79
CA LEU A 331 -31.24 25.63 -7.67
C LEU A 331 -29.74 25.73 -7.39
N GLY A 332 -29.22 26.93 -7.10
CA GLY A 332 -27.83 27.14 -6.70
C GLY A 332 -27.50 26.40 -5.39
N VAL A 333 -28.35 26.51 -4.37
CA VAL A 333 -28.19 25.75 -3.12
C VAL A 333 -28.27 24.25 -3.34
N LYS A 334 -29.14 23.77 -4.24
CA LYS A 334 -29.20 22.36 -4.62
C LYS A 334 -27.94 21.90 -5.38
N ALA A 335 -27.40 22.73 -6.25
CA ALA A 335 -26.16 22.45 -6.97
C ALA A 335 -24.96 22.37 -6.02
N GLU A 336 -24.82 23.30 -5.08
CA GLU A 336 -23.79 23.24 -4.02
C GLU A 336 -23.92 21.97 -3.17
N ARG A 337 -25.15 21.58 -2.80
CA ARG A 337 -25.39 20.31 -2.09
C ARG A 337 -25.02 19.09 -2.94
N LEU A 338 -25.25 19.14 -4.25
CA LEU A 338 -24.89 18.07 -5.18
C LEU A 338 -23.35 17.95 -5.28
N GLU A 339 -22.65 19.07 -5.42
CA GLU A 339 -21.19 19.13 -5.46
C GLU A 339 -20.57 18.60 -4.16
N GLN A 340 -21.14 18.98 -3.00
CA GLN A 340 -20.73 18.42 -1.70
C GLN A 340 -20.99 16.90 -1.62
N ALA A 341 -22.11 16.42 -2.17
CA ALA A 341 -22.42 15.00 -2.22
C ALA A 341 -21.45 14.24 -3.15
N GLU A 342 -21.10 14.79 -4.31
CA GLU A 342 -20.10 14.23 -5.23
C GLU A 342 -18.73 14.13 -4.59
N LEU A 343 -18.28 15.18 -3.88
CA LEU A 343 -17.04 15.14 -3.10
C LEU A 343 -17.08 14.06 -2.00
N ALA A 344 -18.22 13.90 -1.32
CA ALA A 344 -18.40 12.85 -0.32
C ALA A 344 -18.41 11.44 -0.93
N VAL A 345 -18.94 11.28 -2.15
CA VAL A 345 -18.87 10.02 -2.91
C VAL A 345 -17.42 9.71 -3.28
N LEU A 346 -16.67 10.67 -3.81
CA LEU A 346 -15.24 10.52 -4.11
C LEU A 346 -14.40 10.11 -2.88
N ASP A 347 -14.67 10.71 -1.71
CA ASP A 347 -13.99 10.31 -0.47
C ASP A 347 -14.36 8.88 -0.03
N ARG A 348 -15.63 8.49 -0.22
CA ARG A 348 -16.07 7.11 0.04
C ARG A 348 -15.45 6.12 -0.94
N GLU A 349 -15.32 6.46 -2.22
CA GLU A 349 -14.65 5.64 -3.23
C GLU A 349 -13.18 5.41 -2.86
N ARG A 350 -12.45 6.46 -2.44
CA ARG A 350 -11.07 6.30 -1.93
C ARG A 350 -11.00 5.37 -0.71
N LYS A 351 -11.94 5.48 0.23
CA LYS A 351 -12.02 4.58 1.39
C LYS A 351 -12.31 3.14 0.99
N ILE A 352 -13.19 2.93 0.00
CA ILE A 352 -13.46 1.60 -0.56
C ILE A 352 -12.19 1.03 -1.20
N GLU A 353 -11.45 1.82 -1.96
CA GLU A 353 -10.20 1.40 -2.61
C GLU A 353 -9.13 1.02 -1.57
N GLN A 354 -8.98 1.82 -0.49
CA GLN A 354 -8.13 1.49 0.64
C GLN A 354 -8.57 0.19 1.35
N ASN A 355 -9.87 -0.01 1.52
CA ASN A 355 -10.41 -1.24 2.10
C ASN A 355 -10.18 -2.45 1.20
N ILE A 356 -10.28 -2.31 -0.13
CA ILE A 356 -9.98 -3.37 -1.10
C ILE A 356 -8.50 -3.76 -1.00
N ASP A 357 -7.58 -2.79 -0.93
CA ASP A 357 -6.15 -3.07 -0.76
C ASP A 357 -5.89 -3.78 0.60
N TYR A 358 -6.56 -3.34 1.67
CA TYR A 358 -6.48 -4.01 2.97
C TYR A 358 -7.00 -5.46 2.93
N ILE A 359 -8.15 -5.69 2.30
CA ILE A 359 -8.72 -7.04 2.11
C ILE A 359 -7.76 -7.90 1.30
N THR A 360 -7.20 -7.38 0.21
CA THR A 360 -6.23 -8.09 -0.63
C THR A 360 -5.00 -8.53 0.17
N ARG A 361 -4.47 -7.66 1.04
CA ARG A 361 -3.37 -8.02 1.97
C ARG A 361 -3.79 -9.09 2.98
N CYS A 362 -5.02 -9.03 3.47
CA CYS A 362 -5.54 -10.06 4.38
C CYS A 362 -5.68 -11.41 3.66
N GLU A 363 -6.20 -11.43 2.43
CA GLU A 363 -6.29 -12.63 1.60
C GLU A 363 -4.92 -13.23 1.29
N GLN A 364 -3.91 -12.40 1.01
CA GLN A 364 -2.52 -12.86 0.86
C GLN A 364 -2.01 -13.53 2.14
N ARG A 365 -2.24 -12.91 3.31
CA ARG A 365 -1.86 -13.49 4.61
C ARG A 365 -2.60 -14.80 4.90
N ILE A 366 -3.89 -14.88 4.57
CA ILE A 366 -4.67 -16.12 4.68
C ILE A 366 -4.07 -17.20 3.78
N SER A 367 -3.76 -16.88 2.52
CA SER A 367 -3.12 -17.83 1.60
C SER A 367 -1.75 -18.31 2.09
N GLU A 368 -0.94 -17.44 2.69
CA GLU A 368 0.32 -17.82 3.34
C GLU A 368 0.08 -18.76 4.54
N GLN A 369 -0.92 -18.46 5.37
CA GLN A 369 -1.31 -19.32 6.49
C GLN A 369 -1.85 -20.67 6.03
N ASP A 370 -2.62 -20.73 4.95
CA ASP A 370 -3.13 -21.97 4.38
C ASP A 370 -1.99 -22.85 3.84
N LYS A 371 -0.96 -22.25 3.23
CA LYS A 371 0.27 -22.96 2.85
C LYS A 371 0.97 -23.55 4.07
N LEU A 372 1.13 -22.77 5.13
CA LEU A 372 1.73 -23.25 6.39
C LEU A 372 0.90 -24.37 7.03
N LEU A 373 -0.44 -24.27 7.01
CA LEU A 373 -1.34 -25.31 7.50
C LEU A 373 -1.20 -26.60 6.66
N SER A 374 -1.08 -26.48 5.35
CA SER A 374 -0.84 -27.63 4.47
C SER A 374 0.52 -28.30 4.76
N GLU A 375 1.58 -27.52 4.95
CA GLU A 375 2.89 -28.03 5.36
C GLU A 375 2.85 -28.72 6.73
N LEU A 376 2.11 -28.15 7.69
CA LEU A 376 1.89 -28.76 9.00
C LEU A 376 1.07 -30.05 8.90
N GLY A 377 0.06 -30.10 8.02
CA GLY A 377 -0.70 -31.32 7.73
C GLY A 377 0.19 -32.44 7.21
N LEU A 378 1.06 -32.15 6.23
CA LEU A 378 2.05 -33.13 5.73
C LEU A 378 3.03 -33.60 6.81
N LYS A 379 3.43 -32.71 7.72
CA LYS A 379 4.28 -33.08 8.86
C LYS A 379 3.53 -33.96 9.87
N ALA A 380 2.25 -33.68 10.11
CA ALA A 380 1.40 -34.49 10.98
C ALA A 380 1.21 -35.91 10.41
N GLU A 381 0.92 -36.04 9.11
CA GLU A 381 0.84 -37.35 8.44
C GLU A 381 2.17 -38.12 8.53
N ARG A 382 3.30 -37.43 8.34
CA ARG A 382 4.63 -38.05 8.52
C ARG A 382 4.88 -38.49 9.95
N LEU A 383 4.39 -37.72 10.93
CA LEU A 383 4.51 -38.07 12.35
C LEU A 383 3.66 -39.31 12.66
N GLU A 384 2.42 -39.37 12.17
CA GLU A 384 1.55 -40.54 12.33
C GLU A 384 2.16 -41.80 11.70
N GLN A 385 2.75 -41.69 10.50
CA GLN A 385 3.50 -42.78 9.89
C GLN A 385 4.72 -43.21 10.71
N ALA A 386 5.42 -42.26 11.33
CA ALA A 386 6.55 -42.55 12.20
C ALA A 386 6.10 -43.22 13.50
N GLU A 387 4.98 -42.79 14.09
CA GLU A 387 4.38 -43.41 15.29
C GLU A 387 3.95 -44.85 15.00
N LEU A 388 3.30 -45.11 13.87
CA LEU A 388 2.99 -46.48 13.43
C LEU A 388 4.25 -47.32 13.24
N ALA A 389 5.28 -46.77 12.59
CA ALA A 389 6.56 -47.47 12.41
C ALA A 389 7.31 -47.73 13.74
N VAL A 390 7.14 -46.86 14.74
CA VAL A 390 7.64 -47.08 16.09
C VAL A 390 6.85 -48.21 16.76
N SER A 391 5.52 -48.19 16.67
CA SER A 391 4.67 -49.25 17.22
C SER A 391 4.99 -50.63 16.62
N ASP A 392 5.14 -50.73 15.30
CA ASP A 392 5.58 -51.97 14.62
C ASP A 392 6.96 -52.44 15.11
N ARG A 393 7.88 -51.50 15.40
CA ARG A 393 9.21 -51.82 15.94
C ARG A 393 9.13 -52.28 17.39
N GLU A 394 8.26 -51.70 18.20
CA GLU A 394 8.02 -52.13 19.57
C GLU A 394 7.45 -53.55 19.61
N GLU A 395 6.52 -53.89 18.71
CA GLU A 395 6.00 -55.26 18.56
C GLU A 395 7.11 -56.25 18.19
N LYS A 396 7.93 -55.93 17.18
CA LYS A 396 9.10 -56.75 16.82
C LYS A 396 10.12 -56.86 17.95
N LEU A 397 10.31 -55.80 18.72
CA LEU A 397 11.20 -55.83 19.87
C LEU A 397 10.65 -56.77 20.96
N ALA A 398 9.34 -56.77 21.20
CA ALA A 398 8.68 -57.70 22.10
C ALA A 398 8.79 -59.16 21.62
N GLU A 399 8.62 -59.42 20.32
CA GLU A 399 8.86 -60.75 19.74
C GLU A 399 10.31 -61.21 19.93
N ASN A 400 11.27 -60.32 19.67
CA ASN A 400 12.68 -60.61 19.86
C ASN A 400 13.01 -60.87 21.34
N LEU A 401 12.45 -60.10 22.27
CA LEU A 401 12.61 -60.34 23.72
C LEU A 401 12.04 -61.71 24.12
N ALA A 402 10.84 -62.07 23.64
CA ALA A 402 10.28 -63.39 23.89
C ALA A 402 11.12 -64.52 23.28
N TYR A 403 11.75 -64.28 22.12
CA TYR A 403 12.69 -65.23 21.53
C TYR A 403 13.98 -65.36 22.35
N ILE A 404 14.51 -64.25 22.88
CA ILE A 404 15.65 -64.26 23.79
C ILE A 404 15.33 -65.04 25.06
N GLU A 405 14.15 -64.85 25.66
CA GLU A 405 13.70 -65.64 26.83
C GLU A 405 13.64 -67.14 26.51
N LYS A 406 13.12 -67.53 25.34
CA LYS A 406 13.14 -68.94 24.89
C LYS A 406 14.57 -69.47 24.73
N CYS A 407 15.48 -68.65 24.20
CA CYS A 407 16.89 -69.02 24.08
C CYS A 407 17.55 -69.17 25.46
N GLN A 408 17.25 -68.27 26.40
CA GLN A 408 17.74 -68.36 27.78
C GLN A 408 17.24 -69.63 28.47
N ALA A 409 15.95 -69.94 28.35
CA ALA A 409 15.38 -71.19 28.88
C ALA A 409 16.05 -72.43 28.26
N ARG A 410 16.37 -72.39 26.95
CA ARG A 410 17.11 -73.48 26.28
C ARG A 410 18.54 -73.58 26.76
N ILE A 411 19.21 -72.47 27.04
CA ILE A 411 20.56 -72.45 27.63
C ILE A 411 20.50 -73.09 29.02
N GLU A 412 19.56 -72.70 29.87
CA GLU A 412 19.37 -73.30 31.20
C GLU A 412 19.12 -74.82 31.14
N GLU A 413 18.30 -75.27 30.17
CA GLU A 413 18.08 -76.70 29.92
C GLU A 413 19.38 -77.41 29.50
N LEU A 414 20.14 -76.82 28.57
CA LEU A 414 21.42 -77.36 28.12
C LEU A 414 22.46 -77.39 29.25
N ASP A 415 22.49 -76.37 30.11
CA ASP A 415 23.36 -76.33 31.30
C ASP A 415 22.99 -77.43 32.30
N SER A 416 21.69 -77.69 32.50
CA SER A 416 21.23 -78.82 33.32
C SER A 416 21.68 -80.18 32.75
N ILE A 417 21.57 -80.35 31.43
CA ILE A 417 22.04 -81.56 30.73
C ILE A 417 23.57 -81.68 30.85
N LEU A 418 24.32 -80.59 30.66
CA LEU A 418 25.77 -80.57 30.82
C LEU A 418 26.19 -80.94 32.23
N LEU A 419 25.51 -80.40 33.25
CA LEU A 419 25.76 -80.74 34.65
C LEU A 419 25.54 -82.24 34.90
N LYS A 420 24.45 -82.81 34.38
CA LYS A 420 24.18 -84.25 34.48
C LYS A 420 25.26 -85.08 33.77
N ARG A 421 25.70 -84.66 32.59
CA ARG A 421 26.79 -85.32 31.86
C ARG A 421 28.13 -85.21 32.59
N GLN A 422 28.41 -84.10 33.26
CA GLN A 422 29.58 -83.96 34.13
C GLN A 422 29.52 -84.94 35.31
N GLN A 423 28.37 -85.08 35.96
CA GLN A 423 28.18 -86.07 37.03
C GLN A 423 28.36 -87.51 36.51
N ASP A 424 27.82 -87.83 35.33
CA ASP A 424 28.01 -89.13 34.68
C ASP A 424 29.49 -89.38 34.37
N LEU A 425 30.23 -88.36 33.89
CA LEU A 425 31.66 -88.46 33.63
C LEU A 425 32.46 -88.67 34.92
N GLU A 426 32.14 -87.98 36.01
CA GLU A 426 32.75 -88.22 37.32
C GLU A 426 32.47 -89.65 37.82
N HIS A 427 31.24 -90.14 37.65
CA HIS A 427 30.88 -91.51 38.00
C HIS A 427 31.67 -92.53 37.17
N ASN A 428 31.72 -92.35 35.86
CA ASN A 428 32.49 -93.20 34.96
C ASN A 428 34.00 -93.13 35.26
N SER A 429 34.53 -91.95 35.61
CA SER A 429 35.92 -91.81 36.03
C SER A 429 36.21 -92.62 37.29
N LYS A 430 35.34 -92.56 38.30
CA LYS A 430 35.45 -93.40 39.51
C LYS A 430 35.36 -94.90 39.19
N TYR A 431 34.48 -95.28 38.27
CA TYR A 431 34.35 -96.66 37.82
C TYR A 431 35.61 -97.14 37.09
N ILE A 432 36.18 -96.32 36.21
CA ILE A 432 37.47 -96.59 35.56
C ILE A 432 38.58 -96.73 36.61
N GLU A 433 38.63 -95.86 37.62
CA GLU A 433 39.60 -95.93 38.71
C GLU A 433 39.48 -97.24 39.50
N GLN A 434 38.25 -97.70 39.78
CA GLN A 434 37.99 -99.02 40.37
C GLN A 434 38.45 -100.17 39.48
N CYS A 435 38.12 -100.14 38.18
CA CYS A 435 38.58 -101.15 37.23
C CYS A 435 40.11 -101.15 37.11
N THR A 436 40.75 -99.99 37.14
CA THR A 436 42.21 -99.86 37.09
C THR A 436 42.85 -100.45 38.35
N GLY A 437 42.25 -100.24 39.53
CA GLY A 437 42.65 -100.91 40.77
C GLY A 437 42.50 -102.43 40.70
N TYR A 438 41.40 -102.94 40.15
CA TYR A 438 41.19 -104.37 39.96
C TYR A 438 42.18 -104.99 38.97
N ILE A 439 42.52 -104.27 37.89
CA ILE A 439 43.58 -104.68 36.96
C ILE A 439 44.92 -104.73 37.68
N ALA A 440 45.27 -103.74 38.50
CA ALA A 440 46.51 -103.74 39.27
C ALA A 440 46.59 -104.91 40.27
N GLU A 441 45.48 -105.27 40.93
CA GLU A 441 45.40 -106.47 41.78
C GLU A 441 45.63 -107.76 40.99
N LEU A 442 45.02 -107.87 39.79
CA LEU A 442 45.22 -109.02 38.91
C LEU A 442 46.65 -109.08 38.35
N GLU A 443 47.25 -107.95 38.01
CA GLU A 443 48.65 -107.86 37.56
C GLU A 443 49.60 -108.29 38.67
N GLN A 444 49.39 -107.85 39.91
CA GLN A 444 50.17 -108.29 41.07
C GLN A 444 50.02 -109.80 41.32
N ALA A 445 48.80 -110.33 41.24
CA ALA A 445 48.55 -111.77 41.38
C ALA A 445 49.21 -112.58 40.25
N LEU A 446 49.25 -112.02 39.03
CA LEU A 446 49.91 -112.65 37.88
C LEU A 446 51.43 -112.63 38.05
N GLU A 447 52.00 -111.55 38.58
CA GLU A 447 53.43 -111.43 38.91
C GLU A 447 53.85 -112.42 40.01
N ASP A 448 53.03 -112.57 41.07
CA ASP A 448 53.22 -113.56 42.12
C ASP A 448 53.16 -114.99 41.55
N ARG A 449 52.18 -115.29 40.67
CA ARG A 449 52.11 -116.58 39.98
C ARG A 449 53.29 -116.83 39.06
N GLN A 450 53.79 -115.81 38.37
CA GLN A 450 55.01 -115.93 37.58
C GLN A 450 56.23 -116.24 38.46
N LYS A 451 56.29 -115.68 39.66
CA LYS A 451 57.34 -115.98 40.65
C LYS A 451 57.24 -117.43 41.13
N ASP A 452 56.04 -117.93 41.44
CA ASP A 452 55.81 -119.34 41.78
C ASP A 452 56.25 -120.28 40.65
N ILE A 453 55.91 -119.94 39.39
CA ILE A 453 56.32 -120.73 38.22
C ILE A 453 57.85 -120.75 38.09
N ARG A 454 58.53 -119.62 38.28
CA ARG A 454 60.01 -119.59 38.27
C ARG A 454 60.60 -120.46 39.37
N GLN A 455 60.09 -120.36 40.59
CA GLN A 455 60.54 -121.21 41.71
C GLN A 455 60.34 -122.70 41.42
N ASN A 456 59.20 -123.08 40.86
CA ASN A 456 58.94 -124.46 40.47
C ASN A 456 59.83 -124.91 39.31
N THR A 457 60.14 -124.02 38.36
CA THR A 457 61.05 -124.31 37.24
C THR A 457 62.48 -124.54 37.75
N ASP A 458 62.95 -123.70 38.69
CA ASP A 458 64.26 -123.87 39.34
C ASP A 458 64.31 -125.18 40.16
N TYR A 459 63.21 -125.54 40.82
CA TYR A 459 63.10 -126.80 41.55
C TYR A 459 63.13 -128.02 40.62
N ILE A 460 62.44 -127.93 39.47
CA ILE A 460 62.51 -128.96 38.42
C ILE A 460 63.94 -129.09 37.90
N ALA A 461 64.62 -127.99 37.60
CA ALA A 461 66.02 -128.01 37.14
C ALA A 461 66.97 -128.66 38.18
N LEU A 462 66.75 -128.42 39.47
CA LEU A 462 67.49 -129.08 40.55
C LEU A 462 67.21 -130.60 40.60
N CYS A 463 65.96 -131.01 40.43
CA CYS A 463 65.60 -132.42 40.33
C CYS A 463 66.19 -133.09 39.08
N GLU A 464 66.17 -132.42 37.93
CA GLU A 464 66.78 -132.90 36.69
C GLU A 464 68.31 -133.05 36.83
N ALA A 465 68.99 -132.09 37.46
CA ALA A 465 70.42 -132.21 37.78
C ALA A 465 70.70 -133.41 38.72
N ARG A 466 69.83 -133.65 39.70
CA ARG A 466 69.95 -134.80 40.60
C ARG A 466 69.69 -136.14 39.90
N ILE A 467 68.76 -136.18 38.95
CA ILE A 467 68.54 -137.34 38.09
C ILE A 467 69.79 -137.59 37.24
N HIS A 468 70.38 -136.54 36.67
CA HIS A 468 71.60 -136.67 35.87
C HIS A 468 72.81 -137.19 36.68
N GLU A 469 73.02 -136.71 37.91
CA GLU A 469 74.02 -137.27 38.84
C GLU A 469 73.77 -138.77 39.11
N LEU A 470 72.51 -139.16 39.34
CA LEU A 470 72.16 -140.55 39.59
C LEU A 470 72.36 -141.42 38.35
N ASP A 471 72.08 -140.91 37.16
CA ASP A 471 72.33 -141.60 35.88
C ASP A 471 73.83 -141.78 35.63
N GLU A 472 74.68 -140.78 35.93
CA GLU A 472 76.14 -140.94 35.89
C GLU A 472 76.63 -142.00 36.88
N MET A 473 76.12 -141.99 38.12
CA MET A 473 76.45 -143.00 39.12
C MET A 473 76.00 -144.41 38.67
N ILE A 474 74.85 -144.53 38.02
CA ILE A 474 74.38 -145.81 37.47
C ILE A 474 75.28 -146.25 36.31
N ALA A 475 75.67 -145.35 35.40
CA ALA A 475 76.57 -145.66 34.29
C ALA A 475 77.97 -146.10 34.77
N GLU A 476 78.51 -145.45 35.79
CA GLU A 476 79.77 -145.83 36.42
C GLU A 476 79.68 -147.23 37.06
N LYS A 477 78.58 -147.50 37.79
CA LYS A 477 78.30 -148.82 38.37
C LYS A 477 78.04 -149.91 37.33
N GLN A 478 77.44 -149.57 36.20
CA GLN A 478 77.23 -150.48 35.08
C GLN A 478 78.57 -150.85 34.44
N THR A 479 79.47 -149.87 34.30
CA THR A 479 80.84 -150.08 33.80
C THR A 479 81.67 -150.96 34.75
N ASP A 480 81.54 -150.75 36.07
CA ASP A 480 82.14 -151.64 37.08
C ASP A 480 81.62 -153.09 36.93
N LEU A 481 80.33 -153.26 36.63
CA LEU A 481 79.69 -154.55 36.46
C LEU A 481 80.14 -155.25 35.17
N ASP A 482 80.26 -154.52 34.07
CA ASP A 482 80.75 -155.03 32.78
C ASP A 482 82.22 -155.44 32.87
N ASN A 483 83.06 -154.66 33.57
CA ASN A 483 84.46 -155.03 33.85
C ASN A 483 84.55 -156.30 34.72
N ALA A 484 83.66 -156.45 35.70
CA ALA A 484 83.58 -157.65 36.52
C ALA A 484 83.11 -158.87 35.70
N ALA A 485 82.16 -158.68 34.78
CA ALA A 485 81.71 -159.72 33.86
C ALA A 485 82.83 -160.16 32.90
N GLU A 486 83.61 -159.22 32.34
CA GLU A 486 84.76 -159.53 31.48
C GLU A 486 85.87 -160.29 32.26
N TYR A 487 86.08 -159.95 33.54
CA TYR A 487 87.02 -160.67 34.40
C TYR A 487 86.53 -162.08 34.75
N ILE A 488 85.20 -162.26 34.92
CA ILE A 488 84.58 -163.57 35.10
C ILE A 488 84.69 -164.40 33.82
N ASP A 489 84.49 -163.82 32.64
CA ASP A 489 84.66 -164.51 31.36
C ASP A 489 86.12 -164.90 31.11
N LYS A 490 87.10 -164.07 31.49
CA LYS A 490 88.52 -164.46 31.49
C LYS A 490 88.80 -165.62 32.44
N CYS A 491 88.21 -165.63 33.63
CA CYS A 491 88.30 -166.76 34.55
C CYS A 491 87.60 -168.02 33.98
N HIS A 492 86.44 -167.89 33.35
CA HIS A 492 85.72 -169.00 32.72
C HIS A 492 86.49 -169.58 31.53
N ASN A 493 87.11 -168.74 30.70
CA ASN A 493 87.97 -169.20 29.61
C ASN A 493 89.22 -169.92 30.15
N ARG A 494 89.78 -169.45 31.27
CA ARG A 494 90.91 -170.13 31.93
C ARG A 494 90.50 -171.47 32.55
N ILE A 495 89.28 -171.58 33.06
CA ILE A 495 88.69 -172.84 33.52
C ILE A 495 88.44 -173.78 32.34
N ASN A 496 87.91 -173.28 31.22
CA ASN A 496 87.71 -174.08 30.01
C ASN A 496 89.02 -174.57 29.39
N GLU A 497 90.09 -173.76 29.41
CA GLU A 497 91.45 -174.21 29.01
C GLU A 497 91.96 -175.34 29.92
N LEU A 498 91.67 -175.26 31.23
CA LEU A 498 92.05 -176.31 32.18
C LEU A 498 91.17 -177.57 32.03
N ASP A 499 89.89 -177.43 31.71
CA ASP A 499 88.97 -178.53 31.40
C ASP A 499 89.30 -179.20 30.06
N GLU A 500 89.83 -178.47 29.07
CA GLU A 500 90.38 -179.06 27.84
C GLU A 500 91.66 -179.86 28.12
N VAL A 501 92.54 -179.38 29.00
CA VAL A 501 93.71 -180.14 29.47
C VAL A 501 93.27 -181.37 30.26
N GLU A 502 92.23 -181.26 31.08
CA GLU A 502 91.62 -182.39 31.80
C GLU A 502 91.01 -183.41 30.82
N SER A 503 90.32 -182.93 29.78
CA SER A 503 89.73 -183.76 28.73
C SER A 503 90.78 -184.46 27.86
N ASP A 504 91.89 -183.80 27.50
CA ASP A 504 93.00 -184.42 26.75
C ASP A 504 93.72 -185.49 27.60
N LEU A 505 93.94 -185.23 28.88
CA LEU A 505 94.50 -186.20 29.83
C LEU A 505 93.55 -187.39 30.05
N LEU A 506 92.26 -187.15 30.22
CA LEU A 506 91.25 -188.19 30.34
C LEU A 506 91.11 -189.00 29.05
N SER A 507 91.24 -188.39 27.88
CA SER A 507 91.24 -189.09 26.58
C SER A 507 92.45 -190.02 26.45
N ARG A 508 93.65 -189.56 26.85
CA ARG A 508 94.89 -190.38 26.89
C ARG A 508 94.78 -191.54 27.87
N ILE A 509 94.16 -191.32 29.03
CA ILE A 509 93.87 -192.36 30.01
C ILE A 509 92.85 -193.36 29.46
N LYS A 510 91.82 -192.89 28.74
CA LYS A 510 90.78 -193.72 28.12
C LYS A 510 91.34 -194.57 26.98
N VAL A 511 92.27 -194.05 26.18
CA VAL A 511 93.01 -194.80 25.14
C VAL A 511 93.90 -195.87 25.76
N ASN A 512 94.60 -195.57 26.86
CA ASN A 512 95.38 -196.58 27.60
C ASN A 512 94.50 -197.65 28.28
N ASN A 513 93.33 -197.26 28.80
CA ASN A 513 92.35 -198.20 29.35
C ASN A 513 91.72 -199.07 28.26
N GLN A 514 91.48 -198.54 27.06
CA GLN A 514 91.02 -199.34 25.92
C GLN A 514 92.08 -200.31 25.41
N ARG A 515 93.38 -199.96 25.46
CA ARG A 515 94.48 -200.91 25.19
C ARG A 515 94.51 -202.05 26.22
N LEU A 516 94.38 -201.76 27.51
CA LEU A 516 94.31 -202.76 28.58
C LEU A 516 93.05 -203.64 28.50
N GLN A 517 91.90 -203.06 28.15
CA GLN A 517 90.66 -203.81 27.94
C GLN A 517 90.71 -204.71 26.69
N SER A 518 91.45 -204.34 25.64
CA SER A 518 91.63 -205.22 24.48
C SER A 518 92.43 -206.49 24.83
N VAL A 519 93.48 -206.37 25.66
CA VAL A 519 94.29 -207.52 26.10
C VAL A 519 93.51 -208.49 27.01
N LEU A 520 92.54 -208.01 27.79
CA LEU A 520 91.73 -208.87 28.66
C LEU A 520 90.47 -209.43 27.98
N LYS A 521 89.91 -208.73 26.99
CA LYS A 521 88.81 -209.22 26.16
C LYS A 521 89.23 -210.44 25.34
N ASP A 522 90.50 -210.53 24.96
CA ASP A 522 91.09 -211.73 24.35
C ASP A 522 91.12 -212.95 25.30
N HIS A 523 91.20 -212.74 26.62
CA HIS A 523 91.03 -213.82 27.60
C HIS A 523 89.55 -214.19 27.85
N HIS A 524 88.61 -213.25 27.67
CA HIS A 524 87.18 -213.47 27.89
C HIS A 524 86.51 -214.25 26.74
N GLU A 525 86.96 -214.09 25.50
CA GLU A 525 86.51 -214.89 24.36
C GLU A 525 86.93 -216.37 24.43
N TYR A 526 88.02 -216.70 25.16
CA TYR A 526 88.45 -218.09 25.34
C TYR A 526 87.52 -218.89 26.28
N VAL A 527 86.92 -218.27 27.30
CA VAL A 527 86.08 -218.98 28.29
C VAL A 527 84.61 -219.08 27.86
N LYS A 528 84.08 -218.06 27.16
CA LYS A 528 82.65 -218.03 26.76
C LYS A 528 82.29 -219.00 25.64
N LYS A 529 83.27 -219.54 24.91
CA LYS A 529 83.08 -220.64 23.94
C LYS A 529 82.46 -221.89 24.58
N ILE A 530 82.56 -222.06 25.91
CA ILE A 530 81.92 -223.16 26.66
C ILE A 530 80.40 -222.93 26.89
N ARG A 531 79.88 -221.71 26.69
CA ARG A 531 78.47 -221.37 26.94
C ARG A 531 77.53 -221.58 25.74
N GLN A 532 78.06 -221.74 24.53
CA GLN A 532 77.28 -221.73 23.29
C GLN A 532 76.45 -223.00 23.03
N GLU A 533 76.39 -224.00 23.91
CA GLU A 533 75.68 -225.26 23.64
C GLU A 533 74.33 -225.48 24.35
N ASN A 534 73.99 -224.82 25.47
CA ASN A 534 72.88 -225.32 26.32
C ASN A 534 71.48 -224.68 26.14
N GLU A 535 71.33 -223.55 25.45
CA GLU A 535 70.04 -222.81 25.44
C GLU A 535 69.12 -223.07 24.23
N PHE A 536 69.42 -224.06 23.39
CA PHE A 536 68.68 -224.36 22.16
C PHE A 536 67.16 -224.69 22.31
N LEU A 537 66.55 -224.85 23.50
CA LEU A 537 65.21 -225.49 23.64
C LEU A 537 64.06 -224.64 24.22
N SER A 538 64.21 -223.33 24.42
CA SER A 538 63.13 -222.47 24.94
C SER A 538 62.01 -222.11 23.93
N ARG A 539 62.00 -222.70 22.72
CA ARG A 539 61.24 -222.18 21.57
C ARG A 539 59.77 -222.65 21.44
N ASP A 540 59.19 -223.48 22.32
CA ASP A 540 57.97 -224.23 21.95
C ASP A 540 56.58 -223.90 22.58
N LEU A 541 56.37 -223.08 23.63
CA LEU A 541 55.06 -223.09 24.35
C LEU A 541 54.11 -221.89 24.24
N ASN A 542 54.19 -221.11 23.16
CA ASN A 542 53.28 -220.01 22.81
C ASN A 542 51.82 -220.43 22.47
N ASN A 543 51.34 -221.59 22.91
CA ASN A 543 50.10 -222.20 22.42
C ASN A 543 49.05 -222.36 23.52
N LEU A 544 47.83 -221.89 23.21
CA LEU A 544 46.52 -222.32 23.74
C LEU A 544 46.02 -221.56 24.99
N ARG A 545 45.17 -220.53 24.81
CA ARG A 545 43.72 -220.63 24.50
C ARG A 545 42.89 -220.36 25.78
N SER A 546 42.25 -219.20 25.93
CA SER A 546 40.99 -218.77 25.28
C SER A 546 39.73 -219.08 26.11
N LEU A 547 38.68 -218.25 25.92
CA LEU A 547 37.25 -218.42 26.28
C LEU A 547 36.91 -218.16 27.76
N ARG A 548 35.80 -217.52 28.18
CA ARG A 548 34.48 -217.18 27.58
C ARG A 548 33.74 -216.35 28.65
N MET A 549 33.08 -215.19 28.47
CA MET A 549 32.31 -214.58 27.37
C MET A 549 30.89 -215.12 27.11
N VAL A 550 30.04 -215.44 28.12
CA VAL A 550 28.67 -215.96 27.81
C VAL A 550 27.45 -215.56 28.67
N ARG A 551 27.47 -215.07 29.92
CA ARG A 551 26.20 -215.01 30.69
C ARG A 551 26.10 -213.80 31.60
N LEU A 552 24.99 -213.08 31.75
CA LEU A 552 23.64 -212.99 31.15
C LEU A 552 22.99 -211.95 32.09
N ALA A 553 22.44 -210.81 31.66
CA ALA A 553 21.13 -210.70 31.02
C ALA A 553 20.08 -211.61 31.66
N GLU A 554 19.63 -211.28 32.87
CA GLU A 554 18.35 -211.70 33.43
C GLU A 554 17.91 -210.62 34.41
N LYS A 555 16.76 -210.00 34.16
CA LYS A 555 15.57 -210.28 34.97
C LYS A 555 15.39 -209.20 36.03
N LEU A 556 14.23 -208.53 36.07
CA LEU A 556 13.06 -209.15 36.69
C LEU A 556 13.49 -209.56 38.12
N PHE A 557 13.11 -208.85 39.16
CA PHE A 557 11.71 -208.64 39.55
C PHE A 557 11.75 -207.89 40.88
N ASN A 558 10.63 -207.25 41.22
CA ASN A 558 10.00 -207.29 42.54
C ASN A 558 10.82 -207.79 43.75
N ARG A 559 10.52 -207.12 44.87
CA ARG A 559 10.44 -207.64 46.25
C ARG A 559 11.74 -207.71 47.06
N ASN A 560 11.60 -207.10 48.24
CA ASN A 560 11.94 -207.57 49.60
C ASN A 560 13.38 -208.03 49.88
N GLU A 561 13.99 -207.75 51.03
CA GLU A 561 13.53 -207.22 52.32
C GLU A 561 14.78 -206.75 53.11
N ALA A 562 14.53 -205.96 54.16
CA ALA A 562 15.42 -205.47 55.24
C ALA A 562 16.42 -204.36 54.92
#